data_AF-A0A815JVW5-F1
#
_entry.id   AF-A0A815JVW5-F1
#
_cell.length_a   1.000
_cell.length_b   1.000
_cell.length_c   1.000
_cell.angle_alpha   90.00
_cell.angle_beta   90.00
_cell.angle_gamma   90.00
#
_symmetry.space_group_name_H-M   'P 1'
#
loop_
_entity.id
_entity.type
_entity.pdbx_description
1 polymer ?
#
loop_
_entity_poly.entity_id
_entity_poly.type
_entity_poly.pdbx_seq_one_letter_code
_entity_poly.pdbx_strand_id
1 'polypeptide(L)'
;MAGVNVNLNVDVVAFIKEIREAAKTTTDRQAFVRDTLNRMKLKYPGSNIMVFNLGQDYTQRFKNIKFYDSFDCGGCKFGVWAFEDGTFINKGEGGWENWGFSGIFRRSGDYGREVKFHKN
;
A
#
# COMPACT_ATOMS: atom_id res chain seq x y z
N MET A 1 -5.49 17.95 -33.34
CA MET A 1 -5.44 16.94 -32.25
C MET A 1 -4.81 17.61 -31.04
N ALA A 2 -5.62 18.02 -30.06
CA ALA A 2 -5.09 18.60 -28.83
C ALA A 2 -4.48 17.46 -28.00
N GLY A 3 -3.15 17.42 -27.91
CA GLY A 3 -2.48 16.57 -26.96
C GLY A 3 -2.87 17.03 -25.57
N VAL A 4 -3.74 16.28 -24.90
CA VAL A 4 -3.98 16.47 -23.47
C VAL A 4 -2.66 16.17 -22.80
N ASN A 5 -1.93 17.22 -22.39
CA ASN A 5 -0.85 17.10 -21.42
C ASN A 5 -1.51 16.72 -20.09
N VAL A 6 -1.79 15.42 -19.93
CA VAL A 6 -2.22 14.84 -18.66
C VAL A 6 -1.05 15.07 -17.71
N ASN A 7 -1.23 16.00 -16.78
CA ASN A 7 -0.19 16.42 -15.87
C ASN A 7 -0.10 15.36 -14.75
N LEU A 8 0.53 14.23 -15.06
CA LEU A 8 0.63 13.04 -14.21
C LEU A 8 1.08 13.40 -12.77
N ASN A 9 1.92 14.42 -12.63
CA ASN A 9 2.39 14.92 -11.34
C ASN A 9 1.25 15.52 -10.50
N VAL A 10 0.34 16.29 -11.11
CA VAL A 10 -0.82 16.89 -10.41
C VAL A 10 -1.77 15.80 -9.94
N ASP A 11 -2.01 14.78 -10.76
CA ASP A 11 -2.89 13.66 -10.42
C ASP A 11 -2.34 12.76 -9.29
N VAL A 12 -1.01 12.64 -9.17
CA VAL A 12 -0.38 11.91 -8.05
C VAL A 12 -0.45 12.73 -6.76
N VAL A 13 -0.20 14.04 -6.83
CA VAL A 13 -0.30 14.93 -5.66
C VAL A 13 -1.72 14.99 -5.12
N ALA A 14 -2.73 15.12 -5.99
CA ALA A 14 -4.13 15.12 -5.59
C ALA A 14 -4.54 13.80 -4.91
N PHE A 15 -4.09 12.66 -5.45
CA PHE A 15 -4.34 11.35 -4.89
C PHE A 15 -3.68 11.14 -3.51
N ILE A 16 -2.42 11.57 -3.34
CA ILE A 16 -1.74 11.55 -2.02
C ILE A 16 -2.53 12.40 -1.01
N LYS A 17 -2.99 13.58 -1.41
CA LYS A 17 -3.77 14.47 -0.55
C LYS A 17 -5.08 13.79 -0.12
N GLU A 18 -5.77 13.12 -1.04
CA GLU A 18 -7.01 12.40 -0.72
C GLU A 18 -6.81 11.32 0.35
N ILE A 19 -5.79 10.47 0.21
CA ILE A 19 -5.47 9.45 1.24
C ILE A 19 -5.10 10.11 2.57
N ARG A 20 -4.31 11.20 2.53
CA ARG A 20 -3.89 11.92 3.73
C ARG A 20 -5.06 12.55 4.48
N GLU A 21 -6.03 13.13 3.76
CA GLU A 21 -7.23 13.67 4.40
C GLU A 21 -8.09 12.54 4.99
N ALA A 22 -8.26 11.42 4.28
CA ALA A 22 -8.95 10.26 4.83
C ALA A 22 -8.28 9.77 6.14
N ALA A 23 -6.94 9.64 6.15
CA ALA A 23 -6.17 9.24 7.32
C ALA A 23 -6.34 10.17 8.54
N LYS A 24 -6.52 11.48 8.32
CA LYS A 24 -6.77 12.45 9.40
C LYS A 24 -8.17 12.33 9.98
N THR A 25 -9.15 11.91 9.18
CA THR A 25 -10.56 11.85 9.58
C THR A 25 -10.93 10.60 10.37
N THR A 26 -10.02 9.61 10.47
CA THR A 26 -10.27 8.36 11.19
C THR A 26 -9.11 7.96 12.08
N THR A 27 -9.44 7.37 13.23
CA THR A 27 -8.49 6.61 14.05
C THR A 27 -8.64 5.10 13.85
N ASP A 28 -9.65 4.68 13.08
CA ASP A 28 -9.87 3.28 12.72
C ASP A 28 -8.85 2.84 11.66
N ARG A 29 -7.78 2.22 12.14
CA ARG A 29 -6.68 1.70 11.32
C ARG A 29 -7.14 0.62 10.35
N GLN A 30 -8.09 -0.24 10.73
CA GLN A 30 -8.60 -1.28 9.84
C GLN A 30 -9.37 -0.68 8.66
N ALA A 31 -10.22 0.32 8.93
CA ALA A 31 -10.92 1.04 7.86
C ALA A 31 -9.91 1.72 6.94
N PHE A 32 -8.92 2.42 7.50
CA PHE A 32 -7.88 3.08 6.74
C PHE A 32 -7.10 2.13 5.81
N VAL A 33 -6.65 0.97 6.31
CA VAL A 33 -5.90 0.00 5.50
C VAL A 33 -6.73 -0.52 4.33
N ARG A 34 -8.02 -0.86 4.57
CA ARG A 34 -8.91 -1.37 3.53
C ARG A 34 -9.21 -0.32 2.46
N ASP A 35 -9.54 0.89 2.86
CA ASP A 35 -9.87 1.98 1.94
C ASP A 35 -8.66 2.39 1.12
N THR A 36 -7.49 2.52 1.77
CA THR A 36 -6.23 2.82 1.09
C THR A 36 -5.88 1.74 0.09
N LEU A 37 -6.00 0.47 0.46
CA LEU A 37 -5.75 -0.65 -0.44
C LEU A 37 -6.67 -0.59 -1.68
N ASN A 38 -7.97 -0.33 -1.49
CA ASN A 38 -8.92 -0.22 -2.59
C ASN A 38 -8.60 0.95 -3.53
N ARG A 39 -8.28 2.13 -2.98
CA ARG A 39 -7.90 3.33 -3.75
C ARG A 39 -6.62 3.11 -4.55
N MET A 40 -5.61 2.49 -3.93
CA MET A 40 -4.35 2.14 -4.58
C MET A 40 -4.53 1.17 -5.74
N LYS A 41 -5.38 0.15 -5.60
CA LYS A 41 -5.70 -0.78 -6.70
C LYS A 41 -6.32 -0.07 -7.90
N LEU A 42 -7.20 0.91 -7.67
CA LEU A 42 -7.83 1.69 -8.73
C LEU A 42 -6.84 2.63 -9.42
N LYS A 43 -5.94 3.26 -8.65
CA LYS A 43 -4.93 4.20 -9.17
C LYS A 43 -3.80 3.49 -9.92
N TYR A 44 -3.39 2.31 -9.47
CA TYR A 44 -2.29 1.53 -10.03
C TYR A 44 -2.77 0.15 -10.51
N PRO A 45 -3.64 0.09 -11.52
CA PRO A 45 -4.11 -1.19 -12.06
C PRO A 45 -2.91 -2.02 -12.56
N GLY A 46 -2.97 -3.34 -12.37
CA GLY A 46 -1.88 -4.24 -12.75
C GLY A 46 -0.63 -4.12 -11.87
N SER A 47 -0.70 -3.48 -10.70
CA SER A 47 0.41 -3.47 -9.74
C SER A 47 0.05 -4.25 -8.48
N ASN A 48 1.07 -4.79 -7.80
CA ASN A 48 0.95 -5.30 -6.45
C ASN A 48 0.94 -4.14 -5.47
N ILE A 49 0.07 -4.20 -4.48
CA ILE A 49 -0.10 -3.15 -3.48
C ILE A 49 0.19 -3.72 -2.09
N MET A 50 0.95 -2.97 -1.28
CA MET A 50 1.15 -3.24 0.14
C MET A 50 0.80 -1.99 0.94
N VAL A 51 0.06 -2.17 2.04
CA VAL A 51 -0.16 -1.19 3.09
C VAL A 51 0.30 -1.84 4.39
N PHE A 52 1.22 -1.22 5.12
CA PHE A 52 1.82 -1.81 6.32
C PHE A 52 2.15 -0.77 7.40
N ASN A 53 1.89 -1.09 8.65
CA ASN A 53 2.25 -0.30 9.82
C ASN A 53 3.79 -0.32 10.04
N LEU A 54 4.48 0.77 9.70
CA LEU A 54 5.93 0.90 9.79
C LEU A 54 6.48 0.86 11.23
N GLY A 55 5.60 0.94 12.24
CA GLY A 55 5.99 0.77 13.65
C GLY A 55 6.29 -0.68 14.03
N GLN A 56 6.01 -1.65 13.16
CA GLN A 56 6.29 -3.07 13.38
C GLN A 56 7.54 -3.53 12.62
N ASP A 57 8.18 -4.62 13.08
CA ASP A 57 9.32 -5.20 12.37
C ASP A 57 8.86 -5.92 11.09
N TYR A 58 9.61 -5.74 10.01
CA TYR A 58 9.33 -6.33 8.70
C TYR A 58 10.61 -6.46 7.87
N THR A 59 10.54 -7.31 6.84
CA THR A 59 11.54 -7.34 5.76
C THR A 59 10.82 -7.11 4.43
N GLN A 60 11.36 -6.21 3.60
CA GLN A 60 10.77 -5.86 2.31
C GLN A 60 11.83 -5.98 1.20
N ARG A 61 11.48 -6.61 0.07
CA ARG A 61 12.30 -6.72 -1.15
C ARG A 61 11.47 -6.55 -2.43
N PHE A 62 10.77 -5.44 -2.57
CA PHE A 62 9.99 -5.06 -3.76
C PHE A 62 10.89 -4.60 -4.89
N LYS A 63 10.47 -4.91 -6.12
CA LYS A 63 11.11 -4.53 -7.37
C LYS A 63 10.17 -3.66 -8.20
N ASN A 64 10.77 -2.75 -8.98
CA ASN A 64 10.05 -1.81 -9.85
C ASN A 64 8.94 -1.07 -9.10
N ILE A 65 9.32 -0.42 -7.99
CA ILE A 65 8.38 0.38 -7.19
C ILE A 65 7.90 1.55 -8.06
N LYS A 66 6.59 1.60 -8.31
CA LYS A 66 5.91 2.65 -9.06
C LYS A 66 5.44 3.79 -8.16
N PHE A 67 5.18 3.48 -6.89
CA PHE A 67 4.74 4.44 -5.88
C PHE A 67 5.19 4.02 -4.50
N TYR A 68 5.60 4.99 -3.70
CA TYR A 68 5.73 4.87 -2.26
C TYR A 68 5.38 6.20 -1.59
N ASP A 69 4.53 6.15 -0.56
CA ASP A 69 4.34 7.25 0.38
C ASP A 69 3.98 6.67 1.76
N SER A 70 4.03 7.51 2.80
CA SER A 70 3.64 7.17 4.15
C SER A 70 2.55 8.10 4.69
N PHE A 71 1.65 7.53 5.50
CA PHE A 71 0.49 8.23 6.05
C PHE A 71 0.34 7.92 7.53
N ASP A 72 0.06 8.95 8.33
CA ASP A 72 -0.20 8.80 9.75
C ASP A 72 -1.70 8.61 9.97
N CYS A 73 -2.10 7.51 10.63
CA CYS A 73 -3.49 7.18 10.95
C CYS A 73 -3.57 6.52 12.33
N GLY A 74 -4.46 7.00 13.19
CA GLY A 74 -4.68 6.41 14.52
C GLY A 74 -3.41 6.26 15.38
N GLY A 75 -2.46 7.20 15.26
CA GLY A 75 -1.19 7.17 16.00
C GLY A 75 -0.12 6.23 15.44
N CYS A 76 -0.36 5.57 14.30
CA CYS A 76 0.62 4.74 13.61
C CYS A 76 0.97 5.33 12.24
N LYS A 77 2.22 5.15 11.81
CA LYS A 77 2.65 5.49 10.45
C LYS A 77 2.54 4.26 9.55
N PHE A 78 1.78 4.37 8.47
CA PHE A 78 1.62 3.33 7.46
C PHE A 78 2.42 3.65 6.21
N GLY A 79 3.19 2.69 5.71
CA GLY A 79 3.80 2.74 4.40
C GLY A 79 2.85 2.14 3.36
N VAL A 80 2.78 2.76 2.19
CA VAL A 80 1.94 2.32 1.08
C VAL A 80 2.81 2.20 -0.17
N TRP A 81 2.84 1.02 -0.78
CA TRP A 81 3.61 0.74 -1.98
C TRP A 81 2.73 0.27 -3.13
N ALA A 82 3.08 0.68 -4.35
CA ALA A 82 2.70 -0.01 -5.58
C ALA A 82 3.98 -0.49 -6.30
N PHE A 83 4.04 -1.77 -6.65
CA PHE A 83 5.25 -2.40 -7.19
C PHE A 83 4.90 -3.57 -8.13
N GLU A 84 5.88 -4.12 -8.84
CA GLU A 84 5.64 -5.21 -9.80
C GLU A 84 5.88 -6.60 -9.22
N ASP A 85 6.96 -6.81 -8.47
CA ASP A 85 7.37 -8.14 -7.98
C ASP A 85 8.06 -7.99 -6.63
N GLY A 86 8.15 -9.05 -5.83
CA GLY A 86 9.01 -9.06 -4.65
C GLY A 86 8.45 -9.84 -3.47
N THR A 87 9.10 -9.68 -2.33
CA THR A 87 8.75 -10.39 -1.10
C THR A 87 8.53 -9.41 0.05
N PHE A 88 7.53 -9.70 0.87
CA PHE A 88 7.31 -9.04 2.15
C PHE A 88 7.24 -10.09 3.26
N ILE A 89 7.90 -9.83 4.38
CA ILE A 89 7.86 -10.67 5.58
C ILE A 89 7.37 -9.80 6.73
N ASN A 90 6.16 -10.06 7.22
CA ASN A 90 5.64 -9.43 8.43
C ASN A 90 6.19 -10.16 9.65
N LYS A 91 6.94 -9.46 10.50
CA LYS A 91 7.44 -10.02 11.78
C LYS A 91 6.70 -9.47 12.99
N GLY A 92 5.82 -8.49 12.79
CA GLY A 92 4.92 -7.96 13.80
C GLY A 92 3.62 -8.74 13.90
N GLU A 93 2.56 -8.02 14.23
CA GLU A 93 1.22 -8.58 14.37
C GLU A 93 0.52 -8.66 13.01
N GLY A 94 -0.37 -9.65 12.89
CA GLY A 94 -1.27 -9.74 11.76
C GLY A 94 -2.41 -8.70 11.85
N GLY A 95 -3.48 -8.96 11.11
CA GLY A 95 -4.71 -8.17 11.22
C GLY A 95 -4.78 -6.96 10.28
N TRP A 96 -6.00 -6.60 9.92
CA TRP A 96 -6.26 -5.48 9.01
C TRP A 96 -5.88 -4.13 9.62
N GLU A 97 -5.77 -4.05 10.94
CA GLU A 97 -5.30 -2.88 11.68
C GLU A 97 -3.81 -2.59 11.48
N ASN A 98 -3.04 -3.56 11.00
CA ASN A 98 -1.59 -3.42 10.80
C ASN A 98 -1.17 -3.54 9.34
N TRP A 99 -1.87 -4.34 8.53
CA TRP A 99 -1.47 -4.53 7.14
C TRP A 99 -2.57 -5.04 6.22
N GLY A 100 -2.39 -4.78 4.93
CA GLY A 100 -3.24 -5.26 3.85
C GLY A 100 -2.51 -5.21 2.52
N PHE A 101 -2.79 -6.17 1.64
CA PHE A 101 -2.11 -6.27 0.35
C PHE A 101 -3.01 -6.86 -0.74
N SER A 102 -2.65 -6.62 -1.99
CA SER A 102 -3.41 -7.09 -3.16
C SER A 102 -2.51 -7.27 -4.38
N GLY A 103 -2.95 -8.10 -5.32
CA GLY A 103 -2.24 -8.44 -6.57
C GLY A 103 -2.13 -9.96 -6.74
N ILE A 104 -1.14 -10.42 -7.51
CA ILE A 104 -0.83 -11.85 -7.66
C ILE A 104 0.23 -12.22 -6.63
N PHE A 105 -0.14 -13.07 -5.67
CA PHE A 105 0.77 -13.47 -4.59
C PHE A 105 0.57 -14.91 -4.14
N ARG A 106 1.58 -15.42 -3.45
CA ARG A 106 1.52 -16.65 -2.65
C ARG A 106 1.94 -16.32 -1.22
N ARG A 107 1.23 -16.88 -0.25
CA ARG A 107 1.57 -16.75 1.17
C ARG A 107 2.25 -18.02 1.67
N SER A 108 3.25 -17.85 2.52
CA SER A 108 4.00 -18.92 3.18
C SER A 108 4.38 -18.52 4.61
N GLY A 109 5.04 -19.45 5.31
CA GLY A 109 5.47 -19.28 6.69
C GLY A 109 4.33 -19.35 7.71
N ASP A 110 4.68 -19.28 8.99
CA ASP A 110 3.73 -19.36 10.09
C ASP A 110 2.68 -18.24 9.98
N TYR A 111 1.40 -18.63 10.04
CA TYR A 111 0.27 -17.73 9.91
C TYR A 111 0.26 -16.88 8.60
N GLY A 112 0.98 -17.33 7.56
CA GLY A 112 1.04 -16.67 6.26
C GLY A 112 1.75 -15.32 6.29
N ARG A 113 2.76 -15.16 7.15
CA ARG A 113 3.50 -13.91 7.37
C ARG A 113 4.49 -13.56 6.26
N GLU A 114 4.91 -14.52 5.45
CA GLU A 114 5.67 -14.28 4.24
C GLU A 114 4.73 -14.20 3.04
N VAL A 115 4.90 -13.16 2.23
CA VAL A 115 4.12 -12.93 1.01
C VAL A 115 5.08 -12.72 -0.15
N LYS A 116 5.02 -13.63 -1.12
CA LYS A 116 5.73 -13.51 -2.38
C LYS A 116 4.77 -13.02 -3.44
N PHE A 117 5.01 -11.82 -3.94
CA PHE A 117 4.28 -11.21 -5.03
C PHE A 117 4.91 -11.60 -6.37
N HIS A 118 4.11 -11.61 -7.41
CA HIS A 118 4.52 -11.88 -8.77
C HIS A 118 4.06 -10.76 -9.69
N LYS A 119 4.79 -10.54 -10.78
CA LYS A 119 4.39 -9.60 -11.82
C LYS A 119 3.00 -9.96 -12.36
N ASN A 120 2.10 -8.98 -12.36
CA ASN A 120 0.80 -9.03 -13.03
C ASN A 120 0.94 -8.86 -14.55
#